data_AF-A0A260PK14-F1
#
_entry.id   AF-A0A260PK14-F1
#
_cell.length_a   1.000
_cell.length_b   1.000
_cell.length_c   1.000
_cell.angle_alpha   90.00
_cell.angle_beta   90.00
_cell.angle_gamma   90.00
#
_symmetry.space_group_name_H-M   'P 1'
#
loop_
_entity.id
_entity.type
_entity.pdbx_description
1 polymer ?
#
loop_
_entity_poly.entity_id
_entity_poly.type
_entity_poly.pdbx_seq_one_letter_code
_entity_poly.pdbx_strand_id
1 'polypeptide(L)'
;MFADSPMVGLVSDLFVRRFIDHRNKWRRNDLVDMFHLSSAAGYADYVCAETHTGTQLREAQRTLGRPENVFTTLSQLVTALRADGVQADSERATSN
;
A
#
# COMPACT_ATOMS: atom_id res chain seq x y z
N MET A 1 -6.23 -19.56 1.65
CA MET A 1 -7.50 -19.11 2.26
C MET A 1 -7.43 -17.66 2.74
N PHE A 2 -6.59 -17.29 3.72
CA PHE A 2 -6.44 -15.86 4.10
C PHE A 2 -5.52 -15.07 3.15
N ALA A 3 -4.54 -15.74 2.52
CA ALA A 3 -3.61 -15.12 1.57
C ALA A 3 -4.28 -14.50 0.33
N ASP A 4 -5.49 -14.95 -0.02
CA ASP A 4 -6.24 -14.45 -1.18
C ASP A 4 -7.15 -13.27 -0.82
N SER A 5 -7.41 -13.04 0.47
CA SER A 5 -8.20 -11.91 0.93
C SER A 5 -7.41 -10.60 0.73
N PRO A 6 -8.01 -9.54 0.14
CA PRO A 6 -7.27 -8.33 -0.23
C PRO A 6 -6.54 -7.70 0.96
N MET A 7 -7.26 -7.38 2.03
CA MET A 7 -6.65 -6.78 3.23
C MET A 7 -6.00 -7.84 4.14
N VAL A 8 -6.68 -8.96 4.38
CA VAL A 8 -6.25 -9.93 5.40
C VAL A 8 -4.95 -10.62 4.99
N GLY A 9 -4.74 -10.88 3.70
CA GLY A 9 -3.48 -11.42 3.21
C GLY A 9 -2.29 -10.49 3.47
N LEU A 10 -2.46 -9.19 3.20
CA LEU A 10 -1.41 -8.18 3.41
C LEU A 10 -1.10 -8.00 4.90
N VAL A 11 -2.12 -7.83 5.74
CA VAL A 11 -1.88 -7.63 7.18
C VAL A 11 -1.25 -8.86 7.82
N SER A 12 -1.64 -10.07 7.39
CA SER A 12 -1.05 -11.32 7.87
C SER A 12 0.42 -11.42 7.51
N ASP A 13 0.80 -11.08 6.28
CA ASP A 13 2.20 -11.08 5.83
C ASP A 13 3.04 -10.08 6.62
N LEU A 14 2.52 -8.86 6.83
CA LEU A 14 3.18 -7.85 7.67
C LEU A 14 3.38 -8.33 9.11
N PHE A 15 2.37 -8.97 9.71
CA PHE A 15 2.50 -9.55 11.05
C PHE A 15 3.59 -10.60 11.11
N VAL A 16 3.61 -11.54 10.16
CA VAL A 16 4.64 -12.57 10.09
C VAL A 16 6.03 -11.94 9.98
N ARG A 17 6.23 -10.99 9.05
CA ARG A 17 7.51 -10.28 8.89
C ARG A 17 7.97 -9.59 10.17
N ARG A 18 7.07 -8.81 10.78
CA ARG A 18 7.39 -8.04 12.00
C ARG A 18 7.56 -8.92 13.23
N PHE A 19 6.98 -10.12 13.23
CA PHE A 19 7.12 -11.10 14.31
C PHE A 19 8.45 -11.87 14.23
N ILE A 20 8.87 -12.27 13.03
CA ILE A 20 10.14 -13.01 12.84
C ILE A 20 11.37 -12.12 12.91
N ASP A 21 11.24 -10.82 12.60
CA ASP A 21 12.35 -9.87 12.73
C ASP A 21 12.52 -9.41 14.18
N HIS A 22 13.42 -10.10 14.89
CA HIS A 22 13.82 -9.80 16.27
C HIS A 22 14.43 -8.41 16.46
N ARG A 23 14.83 -7.71 15.38
CA ARG A 23 15.32 -6.33 15.45
C ARG A 23 14.20 -5.30 15.29
N ASN A 24 13.04 -5.73 14.84
CA ASN A 24 11.91 -4.85 14.66
C ASN A 24 11.34 -4.41 16.01
N LYS A 25 11.28 -3.10 16.23
CA LYS A 25 10.69 -2.52 17.43
C LYS A 25 9.35 -1.91 17.07
N TRP A 26 8.29 -2.42 17.68
CA TRP A 26 6.96 -1.86 17.55
C TRP A 26 6.93 -0.43 18.07
N ARG A 27 6.48 0.49 17.23
CA ARG A 27 6.26 1.89 17.54
C ARG A 27 4.79 2.14 17.80
N ARG A 28 4.51 3.30 18.40
CA ARG A 28 3.14 3.77 18.53
C ARG A 28 2.51 3.87 17.14
N ASN A 29 1.26 3.40 17.04
CA ASN A 29 0.44 3.36 15.82
C ASN A 29 0.83 2.31 14.78
N ASP A 30 1.91 1.54 14.93
CA ASP A 30 2.28 0.50 13.96
C ASP A 30 1.13 -0.45 13.62
N LEU A 31 0.39 -0.89 14.64
CA LEU A 31 -0.76 -1.76 14.46
C LEU A 31 -1.87 -1.08 13.64
N VAL A 32 -2.15 0.19 13.94
CA VAL A 32 -3.15 1.00 13.26
C VAL A 32 -2.74 1.20 11.79
N ASP A 33 -1.49 1.57 11.56
CA ASP A 33 -0.93 1.76 10.22
C ASP A 33 -1.00 0.47 9.40
N MET A 34 -0.65 -0.68 10.01
CA MET A 34 -0.79 -1.98 9.37
C MET A 34 -2.24 -2.25 8.92
N PHE A 35 -3.23 -2.05 9.78
CA PHE A 35 -4.63 -2.32 9.42
C PHE A 35 -5.16 -1.33 8.38
N HIS A 36 -4.93 -0.03 8.56
CA HIS A 36 -5.44 1.00 7.67
C HIS A 36 -4.77 0.94 6.30
N LEU A 37 -3.45 0.80 6.25
CA LEU A 37 -2.72 0.77 4.98
C LEU A 37 -2.90 -0.56 4.25
N SER A 38 -3.04 -1.69 4.95
CA SER A 38 -3.43 -2.95 4.29
C SER A 38 -4.84 -2.88 3.71
N SER A 39 -5.76 -2.22 4.40
CA SER A 39 -7.11 -1.99 3.88
C SER A 39 -7.07 -1.11 2.63
N ALA A 40 -6.37 0.02 2.68
CA ALA A 40 -6.20 0.90 1.54
C ALA A 40 -5.57 0.17 0.35
N ALA A 41 -4.45 -0.51 0.56
CA ALA A 41 -3.72 -1.24 -0.48
C ALA A 41 -4.53 -2.41 -1.08
N GLY A 42 -5.43 -3.01 -0.29
CA GLY A 42 -6.29 -4.10 -0.73
C GLY A 42 -7.46 -3.65 -1.60
N TYR A 43 -7.90 -2.39 -1.51
CA TYR A 43 -9.16 -1.95 -2.15
C TYR A 43 -9.02 -0.72 -3.06
N ALA A 44 -8.00 0.12 -2.90
CA ALA A 44 -7.79 1.28 -3.75
C ALA A 44 -6.91 0.93 -4.95
N ASP A 45 -7.11 1.64 -6.07
CA ASP A 45 -6.23 1.49 -7.25
C ASP A 45 -4.83 2.05 -7.00
N TYR A 46 -4.71 3.09 -6.16
CA TYR A 46 -3.44 3.69 -5.77
C TYR A 46 -3.48 4.18 -4.32
N VAL A 47 -2.36 4.05 -3.61
CA VAL A 47 -2.23 4.47 -2.21
C VAL A 47 -0.92 5.21 -1.99
N CYS A 48 -0.99 6.43 -1.43
CA CYS A 48 0.18 7.08 -0.84
C CYS A 48 0.26 6.72 0.65
N ALA A 49 1.18 5.83 1.00
CA ALA A 49 1.42 5.39 2.37
C ALA A 49 2.61 6.13 3.00
N GLU A 50 2.72 6.05 4.32
CA GLU A 50 3.97 6.37 4.99
C GLU A 50 5.08 5.37 4.63
N THR A 51 6.34 5.79 4.74
CA THR A 51 7.48 5.07 4.19
C THR A 51 7.70 3.67 4.77
N HIS A 52 7.61 3.49 6.08
CA HIS A 52 7.98 2.26 6.77
C HIS A 52 7.05 1.09 6.42
N THR A 53 5.77 1.23 6.73
CA THR A 53 4.72 0.24 6.44
C THR A 53 4.45 0.18 4.94
N GLY A 54 4.50 1.30 4.23
CA GLY A 54 4.32 1.34 2.78
C GLY A 54 5.37 0.51 2.03
N THR A 55 6.64 0.58 2.45
CA THR A 55 7.70 -0.26 1.86
C THR A 55 7.44 -1.74 2.12
N GLN A 56 7.10 -2.10 3.35
CA GLN A 56 6.78 -3.50 3.70
C GLN A 56 5.54 -4.01 2.95
N LEU A 57 4.53 -3.15 2.73
CA LEU A 57 3.34 -3.50 1.96
C LEU A 57 3.64 -3.78 0.49
N ARG A 58 4.51 -3.00 -0.14
CA ARG A 58 4.96 -3.29 -1.51
C ARG A 58 5.66 -4.64 -1.60
N GLU A 59 6.52 -4.94 -0.63
CA GLU A 59 7.17 -6.25 -0.57
C GLU A 59 6.15 -7.37 -0.35
N ALA A 60 5.15 -7.18 0.52
CA ALA A 60 4.06 -8.12 0.72
C ALA A 60 3.25 -8.34 -0.56
N GLN A 61 2.91 -7.28 -1.29
CA GLN A 61 2.25 -7.36 -2.59
C GLN A 61 3.06 -8.20 -3.57
N ARG A 62 4.36 -7.95 -3.67
CA ARG A 62 5.26 -8.73 -4.54
C ARG A 62 5.32 -10.21 -4.13
N THR A 63 5.46 -10.50 -2.84
CA THR A 63 5.50 -11.88 -2.31
C THR A 63 4.20 -12.63 -2.57
N LEU A 64 3.06 -11.93 -2.48
CA LEU A 64 1.74 -12.50 -2.75
C LEU A 64 1.35 -12.49 -4.23
N GLY A 65 2.24 -12.03 -5.14
CA GLY A 65 1.96 -11.97 -6.58
C GLY A 65 0.88 -10.95 -6.96
N ARG A 66 0.76 -9.86 -6.21
CA ARG A 66 -0.26 -8.82 -6.39
C ARG A 66 0.33 -7.56 -7.03
N PRO A 67 -0.50 -6.73 -7.70
CA PRO A 67 -0.06 -5.44 -8.22
C PRO A 67 0.51 -4.55 -7.10
N GLU A 68 1.63 -3.89 -7.38
CA GLU A 68 2.22 -2.89 -6.49
C GLU A 68 1.53 -1.54 -6.69
N ASN A 69 0.55 -1.21 -5.84
CA ASN A 69 -0.21 0.05 -5.89
C ASN A 69 0.13 1.03 -4.75
N VAL A 70 1.13 0.71 -3.94
CA VAL A 70 1.54 1.53 -2.79
C VAL A 70 2.76 2.37 -3.15
N PHE A 71 2.69 3.66 -2.84
CA PHE A 71 3.75 4.65 -3.06
C PHE A 71 4.08 5.33 -1.74
N THR A 72 5.35 5.66 -1.49
CA THR A 72 5.79 6.25 -0.20
C THR A 72 5.95 7.76 -0.26
N THR A 73 5.71 8.35 -1.43
CA THR A 73 5.71 9.80 -1.63
C THR A 73 4.59 10.19 -2.59
N LEU A 74 4.03 11.38 -2.39
CA LEU A 74 3.02 11.92 -3.29
C LEU A 74 3.55 12.08 -4.72
N SER A 75 4.83 12.47 -4.86
CA SER A 75 5.44 12.60 -6.20
C SER A 75 5.45 11.29 -6.96
N GLN A 76 5.82 10.18 -6.33
CA GLN A 76 5.81 8.86 -6.98
C GLN A 76 4.39 8.46 -7.39
N LEU A 77 3.41 8.67 -6.51
CA LEU A 77 2.00 8.42 -6.80
C LEU A 77 1.54 9.22 -8.03
N VAL A 78 1.79 10.53 -8.04
CA VAL A 78 1.39 11.41 -9.15
C VAL A 78 2.07 11.01 -10.46
N THR A 79 3.35 10.62 -10.42
CA THR A 79 4.05 10.11 -11.60
C THR A 79 3.38 8.85 -12.16
N ALA A 80 2.99 7.91 -11.30
CA ALA A 80 2.29 6.69 -11.71
C ALA A 80 0.90 7.01 -12.31
N LEU A 81 0.11 7.84 -11.62
CA LEU A 81 -1.21 8.26 -12.10
C LEU A 81 -1.15 8.89 -13.51
N ARG A 82 -0.16 9.76 -13.75
CA ARG A 82 0.05 10.39 -15.06
C ARG A 82 0.49 9.40 -16.13
N ALA A 83 1.37 8.46 -15.79
CA ALA A 83 1.81 7.42 -16.72
C ALA A 83 0.63 6.53 -17.15
N ASP A 84 -0.30 6.28 -16.24
CA ASP A 84 -1.51 5.48 -16.48
C ASP A 84 -2.65 6.30 -17.11
N GLY A 85 -2.44 7.60 -17.37
CA GLY A 85 -3.43 8.48 -17.97
C GLY A 85 -4.62 8.80 -17.06
N VAL A 86 -4.49 8.59 -15.75
CA VAL A 86 -5.53 8.94 -14.77
C VAL A 86 -5.64 10.45 -14.67
N GLN A 87 -6.87 10.95 -14.82
CA GLN A 87 -7.19 12.37 -14.74
C GLN A 87 -8.28 12.60 -13.70
N ALA A 88 -8.13 13.67 -12.92
CA ALA A 88 -9.20 14.15 -12.07
C ALA A 88 -10.34 14.73 -12.92
N ASP A 89 -11.57 14.71 -12.39
CA ASP A 89 -12.72 15.25 -13.12
C ASP A 89 -12.56 16.75 -13.45
N SER A 90 -11.87 17.51 -12.59
CA SER A 90 -11.54 18.91 -12.85
C SER A 90 -10.60 19.11 -14.05
N GLU A 91 -9.68 18.17 -14.28
CA GLU A 91 -8.72 18.22 -15.40
C GLU A 91 -9.39 17.84 -16.73
N ARG A 92 -10.35 16.90 -16.70
CA ARG A 92 -11.16 16.56 -17.88
C ARG A 92 -12.03 17.74 -18.30
N ALA A 93 -12.62 18.45 -17.33
CA ALA A 93 -13.48 19.61 -17.61
C ALA A 93 -12.74 20.78 -18.27
N THR A 94 -11.41 20.88 -18.13
CA THR A 94 -10.59 21.92 -18.77
C THR A 94 -10.05 21.52 -20.15
N SER A 95 -10.16 20.24 -20.51
CA SER A 95 -9.62 19.69 -21.77
C SER A 95 -10.67 19.60 -22.90
N ASN A 96 -11.94 19.88 -22.59
CA ASN A 96 -13.07 19.98 -23.53
C ASN A 96 -13.41 21.44 -23.82
#